data_AF-A0ABD1CM00-F1
#
_entry.id   AF-A0ABD1CM00-F1
#
_cell.length_a   1.000
_cell.length_b   1.000
_cell.length_c   1.000
_cell.angle_alpha   90.00
_cell.angle_beta   90.00
_cell.angle_gamma   90.00
#
_symmetry.space_group_name_H-M   'P 1'
#
loop_
_entity.id
_entity.type
_entity.pdbx_description
1 polymer ?
#
loop_
_entity_poly.entity_id
_entity_poly.type
_entity_poly.pdbx_seq_one_letter_code
_entity_poly.pdbx_strand_id
1 'polypeptide(L)'
;MICVKVDVPALDVMGTHPNNFFWMCDECIESMKTVQSDIAKLASTVAALNEKVEAQSTSSSDWPTLGQKRQRDSSADPPGKANIPAASRGKKAMTSVPIIADAEPDDLWYIWLSSFPPTVTEDDICTMVKECLSVDEDDPVVVKMLVKKGVDVAELSSITFKVGVSRDYRDSSLDADNWPAGLAFREFIDFTRRPSVTTAGFAKRRTD
;
A
#
# COMPACT_ATOMS: atom_id res chain seq x y z
N MET A 1 19.48 0.66 -23.06
CA MET A 1 18.39 -0.27 -22.71
C MET A 1 19.04 -1.60 -22.32
N ILE A 2 19.25 -1.84 -21.01
CA ILE A 2 19.84 -3.10 -20.53
C ILE A 2 18.68 -4.07 -20.38
N CYS A 3 18.50 -4.97 -21.35
CA CYS A 3 17.59 -6.10 -21.18
C CYS A 3 18.25 -7.08 -20.22
N VAL A 4 17.89 -7.00 -18.94
CA VAL A 4 18.24 -8.06 -17.99
C VAL A 4 17.43 -9.29 -18.41
N LYS A 5 18.13 -10.36 -18.79
CA LYS A 5 17.49 -11.65 -19.04
C LYS A 5 16.83 -12.10 -17.75
N VAL A 6 15.50 -12.03 -17.73
CA VAL A 6 14.69 -12.60 -16.66
C VAL A 6 14.83 -14.12 -16.77
N ASP A 7 15.36 -14.74 -15.72
CA ASP A 7 15.44 -16.19 -15.67
C ASP A 7 14.03 -16.79 -15.75
N VAL A 8 13.87 -17.77 -16.64
CA VAL A 8 12.62 -18.47 -16.97
C VAL A 8 11.81 -18.95 -15.74
N PRO A 9 12.41 -19.35 -14.60
CA PRO A 9 11.64 -19.71 -13.40
C PRO A 9 10.85 -18.56 -12.79
N ALA A 10 11.27 -17.30 -12.97
CA ALA A 10 10.55 -16.14 -12.44
C ALA A 10 9.24 -15.85 -13.21
N LEU A 11 9.16 -16.27 -14.48
CA LEU A 11 7.95 -16.15 -15.30
C LEU A 11 6.85 -17.12 -14.85
N ASP A 12 7.22 -18.35 -14.48
CA ASP A 12 6.28 -19.39 -14.06
C ASP A 12 5.64 -19.07 -12.69
N VAL A 13 6.39 -18.36 -11.86
CA VAL A 13 6.00 -17.94 -10.50
C VAL A 13 4.96 -16.83 -10.49
N MET A 14 4.82 -16.03 -11.55
CA MET A 14 4.00 -14.81 -11.51
C MET A 14 2.70 -14.87 -12.31
N GLY A 15 2.41 -15.97 -13.00
CA GLY A 15 1.11 -16.16 -13.65
C GLY A 15 0.68 -14.97 -14.54
N THR A 16 -0.63 -14.80 -14.70
CA THR A 16 -1.36 -14.00 -15.71
C THR A 16 -1.04 -12.49 -15.85
N HIS A 17 -0.01 -11.94 -15.22
CA HIS A 17 0.30 -10.51 -15.23
C HIS A 17 1.71 -10.18 -15.76
N PRO A 18 1.97 -10.37 -17.07
CA PRO A 18 3.28 -10.15 -17.69
C PRO A 18 3.74 -8.68 -17.69
N ASN A 19 2.82 -7.72 -17.50
CA ASN A 19 3.11 -6.30 -17.64
C ASN A 19 3.78 -5.63 -16.42
N ASN A 20 3.84 -6.31 -15.27
CA ASN A 20 4.40 -5.74 -14.04
C ASN A 20 5.92 -5.98 -13.87
N PHE A 21 6.56 -6.73 -14.78
CA PHE A 21 7.94 -7.20 -14.60
C PHE A 21 8.99 -6.07 -14.72
N PHE A 22 8.77 -5.10 -15.59
CA PHE A 22 9.80 -4.11 -15.96
C PHE A 22 10.14 -3.09 -14.85
N TRP A 23 9.48 -3.16 -13.69
CA TRP A 23 9.60 -2.17 -12.61
C TRP A 23 10.05 -2.74 -11.27
N MET A 24 10.21 -4.07 -11.14
CA MET A 24 10.77 -4.64 -9.93
C MET A 24 12.30 -4.53 -9.96
N CYS A 25 12.87 -3.84 -8.97
CA CYS A 25 14.31 -3.87 -8.76
C CYS A 25 14.75 -5.25 -8.21
N ASP A 26 16.04 -5.55 -8.31
CA ASP A 26 16.63 -6.81 -7.84
C ASP A 26 16.31 -7.07 -6.35
N GLU A 27 16.30 -6.01 -5.52
CA GLU A 27 15.94 -6.10 -4.10
C GLU A 27 14.49 -6.53 -3.88
N CYS A 28 13.55 -6.05 -4.71
CA CYS A 28 12.15 -6.51 -4.67
C CYS A 28 12.04 -7.99 -5.09
N ILE A 29 12.86 -8.44 -6.04
CA ILE A 29 12.90 -9.85 -6.46
C ILE A 29 13.37 -10.73 -5.30
N GLU A 30 14.43 -10.35 -4.59
CA GLU A 30 14.93 -11.08 -3.43
C GLU A 30 13.93 -11.12 -2.27
N SER A 31 13.25 -10.00 -2.02
CA SER A 31 12.17 -9.93 -1.03
C SER A 31 11.03 -10.89 -1.36
N MET A 32 10.60 -10.94 -2.63
CA MET A 32 9.56 -11.89 -3.06
C MET A 32 9.98 -13.35 -2.92
N LYS A 33 11.24 -13.69 -3.23
CA LYS A 33 11.78 -15.05 -3.01
C LYS A 33 11.73 -15.43 -1.54
N THR A 34 12.02 -14.49 -0.64
CA THR A 34 11.95 -14.71 0.82
C THR A 34 10.52 -14.99 1.26
N VAL A 35 9.56 -14.16 0.84
CA VAL A 35 8.14 -14.35 1.13
C VAL A 35 7.65 -15.71 0.63
N GLN A 36 8.07 -16.14 -0.55
CA GLN A 36 7.70 -17.46 -1.09
C GLN A 36 8.27 -18.63 -0.27
N SER A 37 9.54 -18.53 0.13
CA SER A 37 10.15 -19.51 1.04
C SER A 37 9.33 -19.62 2.33
N ASP A 38 8.88 -18.49 2.88
CA ASP A 38 8.13 -18.49 4.13
C ASP A 38 6.70 -19.00 3.96
N ILE A 39 6.05 -18.73 2.82
CA ILE A 39 4.77 -19.36 2.45
C ILE A 39 4.92 -20.88 2.37
N ALA A 40 5.99 -21.39 1.74
CA ALA A 40 6.23 -22.83 1.65
C ALA A 40 6.46 -23.46 3.03
N LYS A 41 7.21 -22.80 3.92
CA LYS A 41 7.39 -23.24 5.32
C LYS A 41 6.07 -23.25 6.07
N LEU A 42 5.25 -22.21 5.93
CA LEU A 42 3.95 -22.11 6.58
C LEU A 42 2.97 -23.17 6.06
N ALA A 43 2.96 -23.45 4.76
CA ALA A 43 2.16 -24.52 4.19
C ALA A 43 2.55 -25.89 4.77
N SER A 44 3.86 -26.15 4.96
CA SER A 44 4.35 -27.38 5.59
C SER A 44 3.96 -27.48 7.07
N THR A 45 4.02 -26.39 7.84
CA THR A 45 3.61 -26.42 9.26
C THR A 45 2.11 -26.62 9.40
N VAL A 46 1.29 -26.02 8.53
CA VAL A 46 -0.17 -26.25 8.48
C VAL A 46 -0.47 -27.71 8.18
N ALA A 47 0.20 -28.32 7.20
CA ALA A 47 0.02 -29.74 6.88
C ALA A 47 0.37 -30.65 8.08
N ALA A 48 1.48 -30.38 8.77
CA ALA A 48 1.91 -31.16 9.93
C ALA A 48 0.97 -30.99 11.15
N LEU A 49 0.40 -29.80 11.35
CA LEU A 49 -0.62 -29.58 12.38
C LEU A 49 -1.92 -30.32 12.05
N ASN A 50 -2.33 -30.32 10.79
CA ASN A 50 -3.53 -31.02 10.36
C ASN A 50 -3.43 -32.54 10.63
N GLU A 51 -2.27 -33.14 10.36
CA GLU A 51 -2.02 -34.55 10.67
C GLU A 51 -2.09 -34.84 12.19
N LYS A 52 -1.58 -33.94 13.03
CA LYS A 52 -1.69 -34.07 14.50
C LYS A 52 -3.12 -33.95 15.01
N VAL A 53 -3.94 -33.10 14.41
CA VAL A 53 -5.35 -32.93 14.77
C VAL A 53 -6.16 -34.20 14.48
N GLU A 54 -5.93 -34.83 13.32
CA GLU A 54 -6.57 -36.10 12.97
C GLU A 54 -6.12 -37.24 13.90
N ALA A 55 -4.83 -37.28 14.26
CA ALA A 55 -4.32 -38.28 15.20
C ALA A 55 -4.91 -38.12 16.62
N GLN A 56 -5.16 -36.90 17.08
CA GLN A 56 -5.82 -36.66 18.38
C GLN A 56 -7.32 -36.97 18.36
N SER A 57 -7.98 -36.86 17.21
CA SER A 57 -9.43 -37.07 17.08
C SER A 57 -9.86 -38.54 17.24
N THR A 58 -8.93 -39.49 17.24
CA THR A 58 -9.22 -40.94 17.40
C THR A 58 -9.07 -41.44 18.84
N SER A 59 -8.67 -40.58 19.79
CA SER A 59 -8.40 -40.95 21.19
C SER A 59 -9.08 -39.98 22.14
N SER A 60 -10.36 -40.21 22.48
CA SER A 60 -11.00 -39.92 23.78
C SER A 60 -12.50 -39.67 23.62
N SER A 61 -13.27 -40.71 23.87
CA SER A 61 -14.63 -40.61 24.39
C SER A 61 -14.59 -41.00 25.88
N ASP A 62 -13.87 -40.24 26.70
CA ASP A 62 -13.97 -40.34 28.16
C ASP A 62 -13.87 -38.94 28.76
N TRP A 63 -15.04 -38.34 29.00
CA TRP A 63 -15.17 -37.09 29.73
C TRP A 63 -15.06 -37.36 31.24
N PRO A 64 -14.07 -36.80 31.96
CA PRO A 64 -14.10 -36.80 33.41
C PRO A 64 -15.19 -35.82 33.87
N THR A 65 -16.22 -36.38 34.48
CA THR A 65 -17.32 -35.64 35.09
C THR A 65 -16.85 -35.00 36.40
N LEU A 66 -17.10 -33.69 36.50
CA LEU A 66 -17.27 -32.87 37.71
C LEU A 66 -16.24 -32.97 38.85
N GLY A 67 -15.67 -31.81 39.19
CA GLY A 67 -15.34 -31.53 40.58
C GLY A 67 -14.48 -30.29 40.80
N GLN A 68 -15.12 -29.22 41.29
CA GLN A 68 -14.56 -28.28 42.28
C GLN A 68 -13.38 -27.39 41.81
N LYS A 69 -13.13 -26.18 42.30
CA LYS A 69 -13.74 -25.29 43.29
C LYS A 69 -12.96 -23.98 43.14
N ARG A 70 -13.66 -22.84 43.25
CA ARG A 70 -13.06 -21.51 43.33
C ARG A 70 -11.95 -21.49 44.38
N GLN A 71 -10.75 -21.02 44.01
CA GLN A 71 -9.83 -20.46 44.99
C GLN A 71 -9.12 -19.25 44.38
N ARG A 72 -9.66 -18.09 44.77
CA ARG A 72 -9.01 -16.78 44.68
C ARG A 72 -8.05 -16.74 45.86
N ASP A 73 -6.75 -16.79 45.60
CA ASP A 73 -5.76 -16.40 46.61
C ASP A 73 -4.92 -15.24 46.10
N SER A 74 -4.87 -14.25 46.98
CA SER A 74 -4.13 -13.01 46.92
C SER A 74 -2.63 -13.23 47.12
N SER A 75 -1.89 -12.17 46.79
CA SER A 75 -0.59 -11.77 47.36
C SER A 75 0.66 -12.56 46.95
N ALA A 76 1.46 -11.95 46.06
CA ALA A 76 2.90 -11.83 46.23
C ALA A 76 3.46 -10.70 45.33
N ASP A 77 4.22 -9.80 45.95
CA ASP A 77 4.88 -8.61 45.40
C ASP A 77 5.80 -8.83 44.19
N PRO A 78 5.93 -7.85 43.26
CA PRO A 78 7.11 -7.73 42.40
C PRO A 78 8.22 -6.90 43.08
N PRO A 79 9.45 -7.42 43.23
CA PRO A 79 10.59 -6.63 43.69
C PRO A 79 11.26 -5.89 42.54
N GLY A 80 11.78 -4.70 42.84
CA GLY A 80 12.95 -4.14 42.14
C GLY A 80 12.69 -3.03 41.13
N LYS A 81 12.36 -1.83 41.62
CA LYS A 81 12.53 -0.59 40.84
C LYS A 81 14.03 -0.24 40.82
N ALA A 82 14.70 -0.52 39.70
CA ALA A 82 16.03 0.00 39.43
C ALA A 82 15.95 1.50 39.14
N ASN A 83 16.70 2.28 39.91
CA ASN A 83 16.75 3.74 39.88
C ASN A 83 17.68 4.16 38.73
N ILE A 84 17.11 4.55 37.57
CA ILE A 84 17.89 5.07 36.45
C ILE A 84 18.10 6.58 36.67
N PRO A 85 19.34 7.08 36.76
CA PRO A 85 19.61 8.50 36.90
C PRO A 85 19.11 9.27 35.68
N ALA A 86 18.24 10.23 35.93
CA ALA A 86 17.69 11.15 34.95
C ALA A 86 18.82 12.00 34.33
N ALA A 87 19.22 11.64 33.11
CA ALA A 87 20.06 12.49 32.28
C ALA A 87 19.22 13.63 31.73
N SER A 88 19.37 14.81 32.35
CA SER A 88 18.82 16.09 31.92
C SER A 88 19.37 16.51 30.55
N ARG A 89 18.79 15.94 29.47
CA ARG A 89 19.11 16.31 28.10
C ARG A 89 18.33 17.58 27.76
N GLY A 90 19.06 18.70 27.66
CA GLY A 90 18.51 20.03 27.40
C GLY A 90 17.57 20.05 26.20
N LYS A 91 16.32 20.42 26.46
CA LYS A 91 15.30 20.69 25.44
C LYS A 91 15.65 22.03 24.79
N LYS A 92 16.37 22.00 23.66
CA LYS A 92 16.35 23.14 22.75
C LYS A 92 14.91 23.23 22.24
N ALA A 93 14.23 24.33 22.57
CA ALA A 93 12.90 24.62 22.08
C ALA A 93 12.95 24.65 20.56
N MET A 94 12.45 23.57 19.93
CA MET A 94 12.19 23.56 18.50
C MET A 94 10.96 24.44 18.30
N THR A 95 11.19 25.63 17.75
CA THR A 95 10.14 26.47 17.18
C THR A 95 9.44 25.65 16.10
N SER A 96 8.31 25.05 16.46
CA SER A 96 7.45 24.33 15.52
C SER A 96 6.84 25.38 14.60
N VAL A 97 7.42 25.53 13.41
CA VAL A 97 6.77 26.23 12.31
C VAL A 97 5.49 25.44 12.02
N PRO A 98 4.29 26.05 12.09
CA PRO A 98 3.07 25.36 11.73
C PRO A 98 3.19 24.97 10.26
N ILE A 99 3.33 23.67 10.01
CA ILE A 99 3.17 23.10 8.68
C ILE A 99 1.67 23.21 8.40
N ILE A 100 1.30 24.24 7.64
CA ILE A 100 -0.02 24.29 7.01
C ILE A 100 0.02 23.15 5.99
N ALA A 101 -0.48 21.99 6.39
CA ALA A 101 -0.73 20.92 5.45
C ALA A 101 -1.88 21.41 4.58
N ASP A 102 -1.59 21.76 3.34
CA ASP A 102 -2.62 21.88 2.31
C ASP A 102 -3.44 20.59 2.37
N ALA A 103 -4.71 20.73 2.77
CA ALA A 103 -5.63 19.62 2.76
C ALA A 103 -5.81 19.23 1.30
N GLU A 104 -5.07 18.21 0.84
CA GLU A 104 -5.35 17.59 -0.45
C GLU A 104 -6.84 17.21 -0.45
N PRO A 105 -7.62 17.57 -1.47
CA PRO A 105 -9.03 17.24 -1.50
C PRO A 105 -9.18 15.72 -1.34
N ASP A 106 -9.93 15.32 -0.31
CA ASP A 106 -9.83 13.98 0.26
C ASP A 106 -10.27 12.85 -0.68
N ASP A 107 -10.91 13.17 -1.81
CA ASP A 107 -11.49 12.20 -2.75
C ASP A 107 -10.93 12.30 -4.18
N LEU A 108 -9.62 12.54 -4.31
CA LEU A 108 -8.94 12.41 -5.60
C LEU A 108 -8.60 10.95 -5.92
N TRP A 109 -8.92 10.56 -7.16
CA TRP A 109 -8.44 9.37 -7.85
C TRP A 109 -7.15 9.69 -8.61
N TYR A 110 -6.14 8.83 -8.50
CA TYR A 110 -4.85 9.09 -9.12
C TYR A 110 -4.57 8.13 -10.29
N ILE A 111 -4.03 8.69 -11.36
CA ILE A 111 -3.53 7.97 -12.53
C ILE A 111 -2.08 8.41 -12.81
N TRP A 112 -1.33 7.53 -13.48
CA TRP A 112 -0.02 7.86 -14.01
C TRP A 112 -0.11 8.05 -15.51
N LEU A 113 0.36 9.20 -15.99
CA LEU A 113 0.53 9.47 -17.40
C LEU A 113 2.03 9.54 -17.69
N SER A 114 2.48 8.79 -18.68
CA SER A 114 3.91 8.65 -19.02
C SER A 114 4.15 8.84 -20.51
N SER A 115 5.44 8.96 -20.88
CA SER A 115 5.90 9.19 -22.26
C SER A 115 5.80 10.65 -22.75
N PHE A 116 5.95 11.63 -21.84
CA PHE A 116 6.03 13.04 -22.23
C PHE A 116 7.47 13.51 -22.41
N PRO A 117 7.75 14.40 -23.38
CA PRO A 117 9.05 15.04 -23.49
C PRO A 117 9.32 15.99 -22.31
N PRO A 118 10.59 16.27 -21.98
CA PRO A 118 10.94 17.08 -20.81
C PRO A 118 10.57 18.56 -20.91
N THR A 119 10.09 19.00 -22.07
CA THR A 119 9.58 20.34 -22.32
C THR A 119 8.14 20.54 -21.83
N VAL A 120 7.43 19.47 -21.49
CA VAL A 120 6.03 19.52 -21.06
C VAL A 120 5.95 19.93 -19.60
N THR A 121 5.11 20.92 -19.32
CA THR A 121 4.89 21.46 -17.97
C THR A 121 3.69 20.82 -17.29
N GLU A 122 3.54 21.02 -15.97
CA GLU A 122 2.36 20.55 -15.23
C GLU A 122 1.06 21.21 -15.72
N ASP A 123 1.13 22.48 -16.14
CA ASP A 123 -0.02 23.24 -16.66
C ASP A 123 -0.52 22.69 -18.00
N ASP A 124 0.41 22.27 -18.88
CA ASP A 124 0.07 21.63 -20.16
C ASP A 124 -0.69 20.31 -19.92
N ILE A 125 -0.22 19.51 -18.96
CA ILE A 125 -0.87 18.25 -18.58
C ILE A 125 -2.23 18.51 -17.93
N CYS A 126 -2.34 19.52 -17.07
CA CYS A 126 -3.59 19.90 -16.45
C CYS A 126 -4.64 20.26 -17.52
N THR A 127 -4.26 21.09 -18.49
CA THR A 127 -5.11 21.48 -19.62
C THR A 127 -5.52 20.27 -20.45
N MET A 128 -4.57 19.42 -20.83
CA MET A 128 -4.84 18.20 -21.59
C MET A 128 -5.81 17.27 -20.86
N VAL A 129 -5.64 17.05 -19.55
CA VAL A 129 -6.51 16.17 -18.75
C VAL A 129 -7.93 16.73 -18.68
N LYS A 130 -8.08 18.05 -18.49
CA LYS A 130 -9.40 18.71 -18.49
C LYS A 130 -10.12 18.55 -19.82
N GLU A 131 -9.41 18.74 -20.93
CA GLU A 131 -9.96 18.56 -22.28
C GLU A 131 -10.33 17.09 -22.57
N CYS A 132 -9.45 16.16 -22.23
CA CYS A 132 -9.64 14.73 -22.51
C CYS A 132 -10.80 14.11 -21.71
N LEU A 133 -10.96 14.50 -20.44
CA LEU A 133 -11.99 13.94 -19.56
C LEU A 133 -13.24 14.81 -19.46
N SER A 134 -13.28 15.94 -20.19
CA SER A 134 -14.36 16.93 -20.10
C SER A 134 -14.64 17.35 -18.65
N VAL A 135 -13.57 17.63 -17.89
CA VAL A 135 -13.65 18.03 -16.48
C VAL A 135 -14.15 19.46 -16.39
N ASP A 136 -15.11 19.72 -15.51
CA ASP A 136 -15.60 21.07 -15.25
C ASP A 136 -14.49 21.98 -14.70
N GLU A 137 -14.56 23.29 -14.98
CA GLU A 137 -13.51 24.22 -14.54
C GLU A 137 -13.39 24.30 -13.00
N ASP A 138 -14.50 24.04 -12.30
CA ASP A 138 -14.62 24.05 -10.84
C ASP A 138 -14.01 22.81 -10.17
N ASP A 139 -13.82 21.72 -10.91
CA ASP A 139 -13.34 20.46 -10.36
C ASP A 139 -11.81 20.49 -10.15
N PRO A 140 -11.33 20.07 -8.96
CA PRO A 140 -9.91 20.09 -8.66
C PRO A 140 -9.15 19.02 -9.45
N VAL A 141 -8.18 19.45 -10.23
CA VAL A 141 -7.19 18.59 -10.90
C VAL A 141 -5.82 18.87 -10.30
N VAL A 142 -5.17 17.84 -9.77
CA VAL A 142 -3.84 17.94 -9.15
C VAL A 142 -2.83 17.23 -10.03
N VAL A 143 -1.89 17.96 -10.60
CA VAL A 143 -0.80 17.38 -11.40
C VAL A 143 0.50 17.51 -10.61
N LYS A 144 1.26 16.42 -10.54
CA LYS A 144 2.61 16.39 -9.96
C LYS A 144 3.57 15.70 -10.90
N MET A 145 4.61 16.41 -11.32
CA MET A 145 5.70 15.88 -12.12
C MET A 145 6.58 14.95 -11.28
N LEU A 146 6.79 13.72 -11.74
CA LEU A 146 7.60 12.73 -11.04
C LEU A 146 9.03 12.72 -11.61
N VAL A 147 9.93 13.41 -10.93
CA VAL A 147 11.36 13.46 -11.26
C VAL A 147 12.21 12.93 -10.10
N LYS A 148 13.26 12.18 -10.43
CA LYS A 148 14.21 11.71 -9.42
C LYS A 148 14.93 12.90 -8.81
N LYS A 149 14.96 12.97 -7.47
CA LYS A 149 15.65 14.05 -6.75
C LYS A 149 17.11 14.17 -7.20
N GLY A 150 17.50 15.37 -7.63
CA GLY A 150 18.87 15.69 -8.03
C GLY A 150 19.22 15.34 -9.48
N VAL A 151 18.24 14.94 -10.30
CA VAL A 151 18.41 14.80 -11.75
C VAL A 151 17.78 16.02 -12.43
N ASP A 152 18.47 16.62 -13.39
CA ASP A 152 17.93 17.73 -14.15
C ASP A 152 16.84 17.22 -15.12
N VAL A 153 15.77 17.98 -15.23
CA VAL A 153 14.59 17.62 -16.03
C VAL A 153 14.96 17.49 -17.51
N ALA A 154 15.88 18.34 -17.98
CA ALA A 154 16.35 18.35 -19.37
C ALA A 154 17.16 17.10 -19.78
N GLU A 155 17.71 16.35 -18.82
CA GLU A 155 18.49 15.14 -19.10
C GLU A 155 17.62 13.88 -19.27
N LEU A 156 16.34 13.97 -18.93
CA LEU A 156 15.42 12.84 -18.99
C LEU A 156 14.89 12.64 -20.42
N SER A 157 14.90 11.38 -20.88
CA SER A 157 14.29 11.03 -22.18
C SER A 157 12.76 11.13 -22.17
N SER A 158 12.15 11.02 -20.99
CA SER A 158 10.71 11.04 -20.80
C SER A 158 10.36 11.38 -19.36
N ILE A 159 9.26 12.09 -19.16
CA ILE A 159 8.69 12.42 -17.86
C ILE A 159 7.41 11.62 -17.63
N THR A 160 7.16 11.32 -16.35
CA THR A 160 5.89 10.75 -15.87
C THR A 160 5.22 11.76 -14.94
N PHE A 161 3.92 11.91 -15.07
CA PHE A 161 3.10 12.75 -14.23
C PHE A 161 2.16 11.88 -13.40
N LYS A 162 2.01 12.24 -12.12
CA LYS A 162 0.95 11.75 -11.25
C LYS A 162 -0.19 12.76 -11.33
N VAL A 163 -1.33 12.32 -11.84
CA VAL A 163 -2.51 13.16 -12.03
C VAL A 163 -3.59 12.68 -11.08
N GLY A 164 -4.10 13.59 -10.26
CA GLY A 164 -5.26 13.40 -9.39
C GLY A 164 -6.47 14.10 -9.98
N VAL A 165 -7.55 13.37 -10.17
CA VAL A 165 -8.86 13.86 -10.65
C VAL A 165 -9.96 13.45 -9.67
N SER A 166 -11.14 14.05 -9.73
CA SER A 166 -12.28 13.56 -8.96
C SER A 166 -12.56 12.08 -9.29
N ARG A 167 -13.02 11.33 -8.30
CA ARG A 167 -13.31 9.90 -8.42
C ARG A 167 -14.40 9.58 -9.43
N ASP A 168 -15.27 10.54 -9.71
CA ASP A 168 -16.32 10.41 -10.72
C ASP A 168 -15.76 10.21 -12.13
N TYR A 169 -14.55 10.71 -12.40
CA TYR A 169 -13.86 10.54 -13.68
C TYR A 169 -13.02 9.24 -13.74
N ARG A 170 -13.12 8.35 -12.75
CA ARG A 170 -12.31 7.13 -12.70
C ARG A 170 -12.43 6.29 -13.97
N ASP A 171 -13.64 5.95 -14.37
CA ASP A 171 -13.85 5.03 -15.49
C ASP A 171 -13.45 5.70 -16.81
N SER A 172 -13.79 6.98 -17.00
CA SER A 172 -13.33 7.79 -18.14
C SER A 172 -11.81 7.90 -18.20
N SER A 173 -11.14 8.05 -17.06
CA SER A 173 -9.67 8.17 -17.00
C SER A 173 -8.94 6.87 -17.35
N LEU A 174 -9.61 5.73 -17.27
CA LEU A 174 -9.09 4.42 -17.63
C LEU A 174 -9.47 4.00 -19.06
N ASP A 175 -10.26 4.80 -19.76
CA ASP A 175 -10.61 4.56 -21.16
C ASP A 175 -9.49 5.07 -22.09
N ALA A 176 -9.02 4.20 -22.99
CA ALA A 176 -7.95 4.53 -23.92
C ALA A 176 -8.39 5.54 -24.99
N ASP A 177 -9.68 5.58 -25.31
CA ASP A 177 -10.22 6.44 -26.36
C ASP A 177 -10.26 7.92 -25.93
N ASN A 178 -10.20 8.19 -24.62
CA ASN A 178 -10.14 9.55 -24.09
C ASN A 178 -8.73 10.16 -24.15
N TRP A 179 -7.69 9.37 -24.45
CA TRP A 179 -6.31 9.83 -24.44
C TRP A 179 -5.74 9.97 -25.85
N PRO A 180 -4.79 10.92 -26.07
CA PRO A 180 -4.06 11.00 -27.32
C PRO A 180 -3.34 9.69 -27.66
N ALA A 181 -3.33 9.34 -28.95
CA ALA A 181 -2.70 8.11 -29.43
C ALA A 181 -1.21 8.07 -29.03
N GLY A 182 -0.78 6.92 -28.48
CA GLY A 182 0.59 6.71 -28.02
C GLY A 182 0.87 7.16 -26.59
N LEU A 183 -0.12 7.71 -25.88
CA LEU A 183 -0.01 8.00 -24.45
C LEU A 183 -0.10 6.70 -23.63
N ALA A 184 0.86 6.51 -22.72
CA ALA A 184 0.83 5.39 -21.79
C ALA A 184 0.25 5.84 -20.44
N PHE A 185 -0.90 5.28 -20.07
CA PHE A 185 -1.59 5.57 -18.82
C PHE A 185 -1.85 4.30 -17.99
N ARG A 186 -1.95 4.47 -16.67
CA ARG A 186 -2.28 3.38 -15.72
C ARG A 186 -2.84 3.91 -14.41
N GLU A 187 -3.60 3.05 -13.72
CA GLU A 187 -4.10 3.31 -12.36
C GLU A 187 -2.95 3.47 -11.36
N PHE A 188 -3.03 4.47 -10.47
CA PHE A 188 -2.13 4.59 -9.33
C PHE A 188 -2.71 3.86 -8.12
N ILE A 189 -2.06 2.77 -7.73
CA ILE A 189 -2.43 2.02 -6.53
C ILE A 189 -1.66 2.61 -5.35
N ASP A 190 -2.36 3.35 -4.50
CA ASP A 190 -1.79 3.85 -3.24
C ASP A 190 -1.77 2.74 -2.19
N PHE A 191 -0.64 2.05 -2.06
CA PHE A 191 -0.44 1.02 -1.03
C PHE A 191 -0.30 1.60 0.39
N THR A 192 -0.14 2.92 0.54
CA THR A 192 0.06 3.56 1.85
C THR A 192 -1.25 3.92 2.53
N ARG A 193 -2.30 4.20 1.75
CA ARG A 193 -3.66 4.29 2.28
C ARG A 193 -4.12 2.88 2.63
N ARG A 194 -3.96 2.50 3.90
CA ARG A 194 -4.77 1.41 4.46
C ARG A 194 -6.21 1.73 4.10
N PRO A 195 -7.00 0.77 3.57
CA PRO A 195 -8.42 1.01 3.38
C PRO A 195 -8.92 1.52 4.72
N SER A 196 -9.33 2.80 4.75
CA SER A 196 -10.04 3.30 5.90
C SER A 196 -11.21 2.35 5.98
N VAL A 197 -11.24 1.54 7.05
CA VAL A 197 -12.40 0.73 7.35
C VAL A 197 -13.46 1.79 7.60
N THR A 198 -14.17 2.19 6.54
CA THR A 198 -15.33 3.03 6.62
C THR A 198 -16.21 2.24 7.53
N THR A 199 -16.22 2.63 8.80
CA THR A 199 -17.05 2.05 9.84
C THR A 199 -18.44 2.61 9.54
N ALA A 200 -18.95 2.25 8.36
CA ALA A 200 -20.32 2.47 7.95
C ALA A 200 -21.13 1.76 9.02
N GLY A 201 -21.84 2.57 9.79
CA GLY A 201 -22.30 2.23 11.12
C GLY A 201 -22.94 0.85 11.16
N PHE A 202 -22.44 0.03 12.08
CA PHE A 202 -23.28 -0.93 12.77
C PHE A 202 -24.26 -0.13 13.65
N ALA A 203 -25.14 0.64 13.01
CA ALA A 203 -26.27 1.28 13.64
C ALA A 203 -27.20 0.16 14.09
N LYS A 204 -26.99 -0.25 15.34
CA LYS A 204 -27.78 -1.24 16.06
C LYS A 204 -29.24 -0.76 16.01
N ARG A 205 -30.02 -1.34 15.09
CA ARG A 205 -31.48 -1.24 15.12
C ARG A 205 -31.93 -1.82 16.45
N ARG A 206 -32.21 -0.95 17.43
CA ARG A 206 -33.12 -1.29 18.52
C ARG A 206 -34.51 -1.33 17.89
N THR A 207 -34.98 -2.53 17.59
CA THR A 207 -36.41 -2.82 17.52
C THR A 207 -36.96 -2.90 18.94
N ASP A 208 -38.20 -2.42 19.08
CA ASP A 208 -39.02 -2.26 20.28
C ASP A 208 -38.97 -3.40 21.31
#